data_AF-A0A8J7HJA6-F1
#
_entry.id   AF-A0A8J7HJA6-F1
#
_cell.length_a   1.000
_cell.length_b   1.000
_cell.length_c   1.000
_cell.angle_alpha   90.00
_cell.angle_beta   90.00
_cell.angle_gamma   90.00
#
_symmetry.space_group_name_H-M   'P 1'
#
loop_
_entity.id
_entity.type
_entity.pdbx_description
1 polymer ?
#
loop_
_entity_poly.entity_id
_entity_poly.type
_entity_poly.pdbx_seq_one_letter_code
_entity_poly.pdbx_strand_id
1 'polypeptide(L)'
;MTNLNSYQKLIAIANEHGINCHAVPEECLVASLPGYDDFLLAFSWSGAVEGEPPEHELIAISVQDITKEVTVAAWQIPSYLFGNVLRQAQMLVTAHKDFILRANNP
;
A
#
# COMPACT_ATOMS: atom_id res chain seq x y z
N MET A 1 22.12 -6.84 0.50
CA MET A 1 21.95 -6.83 1.97
C MET A 1 21.22 -5.59 2.51
N THR A 2 20.93 -4.58 1.69
CA THR A 2 20.28 -3.32 2.08
C THR A 2 18.75 -3.39 2.21
N ASN A 3 18.06 -4.20 1.39
CA ASN A 3 16.59 -4.27 1.39
C ASN A 3 15.97 -4.72 2.72
N LEU A 4 16.58 -5.67 3.44
CA LEU A 4 15.96 -6.23 4.66
C LEU A 4 15.64 -5.16 5.73
N ASN A 5 16.49 -4.12 5.83
CA ASN A 5 16.31 -3.03 6.78
C ASN A 5 15.21 -2.05 6.31
N SER A 6 15.12 -1.78 5.00
CA SER A 6 14.05 -0.94 4.44
C SER A 6 12.68 -1.62 4.52
N TYR A 7 12.60 -2.94 4.28
CA TYR A 7 11.37 -3.72 4.46
C TYR A 7 10.85 -3.69 5.90
N GLN A 8 11.74 -3.86 6.88
CA GLN A 8 11.38 -3.80 8.30
C GLN A 8 10.85 -2.41 8.70
N LYS A 9 11.41 -1.32 8.13
CA LYS A 9 10.89 0.04 8.36
C LYS A 9 9.48 0.21 7.84
N LEU A 10 9.16 -0.31 6.66
CA LEU A 10 7.80 -0.21 6.10
C LEU A 10 6.78 -1.00 6.92
N ILE A 11 7.16 -2.18 7.41
CA ILE A 11 6.33 -2.94 8.35
C ILE A 11 6.08 -2.11 9.62
N ALA A 12 7.11 -1.47 10.17
CA ALA A 12 6.95 -0.63 11.36
C ALA A 12 6.00 0.54 11.12
N ILE A 13 6.18 1.30 10.04
CA ILE A 13 5.30 2.43 9.68
C ILE A 13 3.87 1.95 9.46
N ALA A 14 3.67 0.85 8.71
CA ALA A 14 2.33 0.33 8.47
C ALA A 14 1.64 -0.11 9.77
N ASN A 15 2.36 -0.78 10.66
CA ASN A 15 1.84 -1.17 11.97
C ASN A 15 1.49 0.05 12.85
N GLU A 16 2.27 1.13 12.80
CA GLU A 16 1.94 2.41 13.47
C GLU A 16 0.62 3.02 12.97
N HIS A 17 0.28 2.77 11.71
CA HIS A 17 -0.99 3.16 11.10
C HIS A 17 -2.10 2.10 11.29
N GLY A 18 -1.87 1.07 12.11
CA GLY A 18 -2.82 0.00 12.41
C GLY A 18 -3.01 -1.00 11.28
N ILE A 19 -2.13 -1.00 10.28
CA ILE A 19 -2.18 -1.86 9.10
C ILE A 19 -1.28 -3.07 9.36
N ASN A 20 -1.89 -4.24 9.52
CA ASN A 20 -1.16 -5.49 9.74
C ASN A 20 -0.54 -5.98 8.42
N CYS A 21 0.79 -5.95 8.35
CA CYS A 21 1.54 -6.35 7.17
C CYS A 21 2.15 -7.74 7.32
N HIS A 22 2.04 -8.53 6.27
CA HIS A 22 2.73 -9.80 6.14
C HIS A 22 3.69 -9.76 4.95
N ALA A 23 4.92 -10.24 5.16
CA ALA A 23 5.88 -10.41 4.09
C ALA A 23 5.53 -11.64 3.26
N VAL A 24 5.49 -11.48 1.94
CA VAL A 24 5.34 -12.57 0.97
C VAL A 24 6.67 -12.82 0.24
N PRO A 25 6.91 -14.04 -0.28
CA PRO A 25 8.22 -14.50 -0.77
C PRO A 25 8.89 -13.65 -1.87
N GLU A 26 8.15 -12.77 -2.54
CA GLU A 26 8.62 -11.94 -3.66
C GLU A 26 9.01 -10.52 -3.23
N GLU A 27 9.38 -10.33 -1.96
CA GLU A 27 9.61 -8.99 -1.39
C GLU A 27 8.37 -8.09 -1.60
N CYS A 28 7.18 -8.67 -1.54
CA CYS A 28 5.94 -7.91 -1.48
C CYS A 28 5.50 -7.87 -0.02
N LEU A 29 5.00 -6.73 0.43
CA LEU A 29 4.31 -6.60 1.70
C LEU A 29 2.83 -6.47 1.37
N VAL A 30 2.05 -7.42 1.84
CA VAL A 30 0.60 -7.41 1.68
C VAL A 30 -0.02 -7.12 3.03
N ALA A 31 -0.99 -6.23 3.04
CA ALA A 31 -1.69 -5.84 4.24
C ALA A 31 -3.18 -5.71 3.99
N SER A 32 -3.96 -6.09 5.00
CA SER A 32 -5.39 -5.82 5.02
C SER A 32 -5.62 -4.38 5.48
N LEU A 33 -6.52 -3.68 4.80
CA LEU A 33 -6.94 -2.35 5.22
C LEU A 33 -7.88 -2.47 6.44
N PRO A 34 -7.59 -1.82 7.58
CA PRO A 34 -8.43 -1.92 8.77
C PRO A 34 -9.88 -1.47 8.50
N GLY A 35 -10.83 -2.34 8.79
CA GLY A 35 -12.26 -2.10 8.52
C GLY A 35 -12.69 -2.31 7.07
N TYR A 36 -11.77 -2.75 6.19
CA TYR A 36 -12.02 -2.99 4.77
C TYR A 36 -11.47 -4.37 4.36
N ASP A 37 -12.11 -5.44 4.85
CA ASP A 37 -11.68 -6.82 4.61
C ASP A 37 -11.67 -7.22 3.13
N ASP A 38 -12.44 -6.51 2.30
CA ASP A 38 -12.54 -6.67 0.85
C ASP A 38 -11.37 -6.03 0.08
N PHE A 39 -10.41 -5.39 0.77
CA PHE A 39 -9.32 -4.66 0.12
C PHE A 39 -7.95 -5.04 0.67
N LEU A 40 -7.02 -5.22 -0.26
CA LEU A 40 -5.61 -5.45 0.04
C LEU A 40 -4.76 -4.27 -0.40
N LEU A 41 -3.79 -3.92 0.45
CA LEU A 41 -2.66 -3.08 0.11
C LEU A 41 -1.46 -3.97 -0.18
N ALA A 42 -0.92 -3.88 -1.39
CA ALA A 42 0.33 -4.54 -1.74
C ALA A 42 1.39 -3.49 -2.03
N PHE A 43 2.58 -3.66 -1.50
CA PHE A 43 3.69 -2.74 -1.72
C PHE A 43 5.01 -3.47 -1.88
N SER A 44 5.83 -2.97 -2.80
CA SER A 44 7.11 -3.56 -3.16
C SER A 44 8.14 -2.47 -3.40
N TRP A 45 9.40 -2.82 -3.20
CA TRP A 45 10.48 -1.94 -3.56
C TRP A 45 10.61 -1.83 -5.08
N SER A 46 10.63 -0.60 -5.58
CA SER A 46 10.81 -0.35 -7.02
C SER A 46 12.22 0.11 -7.37
N GLY A 47 13.09 0.30 -6.37
CA GLY A 47 14.48 0.70 -6.55
C GLY A 47 14.81 2.08 -5.97
N ALA A 48 16.09 2.43 -6.02
CA ALA A 48 16.58 3.79 -5.81
C ALA A 48 16.88 4.41 -7.18
N VAL A 49 16.67 5.72 -7.32
CA VAL A 49 17.18 6.46 -8.47
C VAL A 49 18.71 6.51 -8.33
N GLU A 50 19.42 6.15 -9.40
CA GLU A 50 20.89 6.06 -9.37
C GLU A 50 21.52 7.42 -9.00
N GLY A 51 22.30 7.47 -7.91
CA GLY A 51 22.96 8.69 -7.43
C GLY A 51 22.15 9.56 -6.44
N GLU A 52 20.93 9.18 -6.11
CA GLU A 52 20.08 9.91 -5.15
C GLU A 52 20.28 9.42 -3.70
N PRO A 53 20.08 10.29 -2.69
CA PRO A 53 20.10 9.91 -1.28
C PRO A 53 19.09 8.78 -0.97
N PRO A 54 19.33 7.93 0.05
CA PRO A 54 18.42 6.83 0.44
C PRO A 54 16.99 7.26 0.77
N GLU A 55 16.79 8.53 1.04
CA GLU A 55 15.47 9.14 1.25
C GLU A 55 14.63 9.24 -0.04
N HIS A 56 15.21 9.07 -1.23
CA HIS A 56 14.47 9.04 -2.51
C HIS A 56 14.18 7.64 -3.01
N GLU A 57 14.38 6.64 -2.16
CA GLU A 57 14.00 5.27 -2.44
C GLU A 57 12.50 5.17 -2.79
N LEU A 58 12.17 4.48 -3.89
CA LEU A 58 10.83 4.43 -4.43
C LEU A 58 10.11 3.13 -4.06
N ILE A 59 8.87 3.26 -3.61
CA ILE A 59 7.96 2.18 -3.26
C ILE A 59 6.83 2.17 -4.26
N ALA A 60 6.58 1.02 -4.88
CA ALA A 60 5.35 0.77 -5.60
C ALA A 60 4.27 0.31 -4.62
N ILE A 61 3.08 0.90 -4.71
CA ILE A 61 1.92 0.56 -3.90
C ILE A 61 0.74 0.28 -4.84
N SER A 62 -0.07 -0.71 -4.49
CA SER A 62 -1.33 -1.01 -5.16
C SER A 62 -2.44 -1.31 -4.15
N VAL A 63 -3.66 -0.89 -4.49
CA VAL A 63 -4.89 -1.19 -3.76
C VAL A 63 -5.72 -2.12 -4.64
N GLN A 64 -6.08 -3.28 -4.10
CA GLN A 64 -6.85 -4.31 -4.82
C GLN A 64 -8.19 -4.55 -4.14
N ASP A 65 -9.27 -4.58 -4.91
CA ASP A 65 -10.57 -5.09 -4.49
C ASP A 65 -10.60 -6.59 -4.75
N ILE A 66 -10.52 -7.40 -3.69
CA ILE A 66 -10.47 -8.87 -3.84
C ILE A 66 -11.81 -9.47 -4.24
N THR A 67 -12.91 -8.78 -3.99
CA THR A 67 -14.26 -9.27 -4.35
C THR A 67 -14.52 -9.17 -5.84
N LYS A 68 -13.78 -8.28 -6.51
CA LYS A 68 -13.87 -8.01 -7.96
C LYS A 68 -12.63 -8.47 -8.72
N GLU A 69 -11.57 -8.88 -8.03
CA GLU A 69 -10.27 -9.22 -8.61
C GLU A 69 -9.68 -8.08 -9.47
N VAL A 70 -9.87 -6.82 -9.05
CA VAL A 70 -9.39 -5.64 -9.78
C VAL A 70 -8.48 -4.76 -8.93
N THR A 71 -7.47 -4.19 -9.57
CA THR A 71 -6.67 -3.10 -9.00
C THR A 71 -7.46 -1.81 -9.08
N VAL A 72 -7.76 -1.22 -7.94
CA VAL A 72 -8.46 0.08 -7.84
C VAL A 72 -7.51 1.23 -8.15
N ALA A 73 -6.26 1.13 -7.68
CA ALA A 73 -5.23 2.10 -7.98
C ALA A 73 -3.83 1.54 -7.72
N ALA A 74 -2.84 2.14 -8.39
CA ALA A 74 -1.43 1.87 -8.17
C ALA A 74 -0.60 3.14 -8.38
N TRP A 75 0.44 3.32 -7.57
CA TRP A 75 1.32 4.47 -7.62
C TRP A 75 2.72 4.11 -7.15
N GLN A 76 3.71 4.87 -7.63
CA GLN A 76 5.08 4.84 -7.15
C GLN A 76 5.33 6.10 -6.35
N ILE A 77 5.83 5.96 -5.13
CA ILE A 77 6.05 7.08 -4.21
C ILE A 77 7.45 6.99 -3.58
N PRO A 78 8.04 8.13 -3.18
CA PRO A 78 9.16 8.13 -2.26
C PRO A 78 8.81 7.48 -0.91
N SER A 79 9.78 6.78 -0.32
CA SER A 79 9.59 6.03 0.92
C SER A 79 9.21 6.90 2.12
N TYR A 80 9.70 8.16 2.18
CA TYR A 80 9.33 9.10 3.25
C TYR A 80 7.87 9.55 3.20
N LEU A 81 7.15 9.37 2.08
CA LEU A 81 5.73 9.67 1.97
C LEU A 81 4.83 8.50 2.36
N PHE A 82 5.41 7.34 2.68
CA PHE A 82 4.66 6.10 2.88
C PHE A 82 3.50 6.24 3.88
N GLY A 83 3.74 6.78 5.08
CA GLY A 83 2.70 6.97 6.09
C GLY A 83 1.53 7.85 5.64
N ASN A 84 1.80 8.93 4.91
CA ASN A 84 0.75 9.81 4.37
C ASN A 84 -0.11 9.11 3.33
N VAL A 85 0.53 8.30 2.48
CA VAL A 85 -0.14 7.58 1.40
C VAL A 85 -1.00 6.43 1.90
N LEU A 86 -0.63 5.79 3.02
CA LEU A 86 -1.49 4.79 3.69
C LEU A 86 -2.85 5.39 4.08
N ARG A 87 -2.87 6.61 4.61
CA ARG A 87 -4.11 7.31 4.96
C ARG A 87 -4.94 7.66 3.74
N GLN A 88 -4.29 8.07 2.64
CA GLN A 88 -4.98 8.34 1.37
C GLN A 88 -5.59 7.06 0.78
N ALA A 89 -4.91 5.92 0.88
CA ALA A 89 -5.43 4.64 0.42
C ALA A 89 -6.70 4.22 1.18
N GLN A 90 -6.74 4.43 2.50
CA GLN A 90 -7.95 4.21 3.29
C GLN A 90 -9.12 5.06 2.78
N MET A 91 -8.91 6.36 2.56
CA MET A 91 -9.94 7.27 2.05
C MET A 91 -10.42 6.88 0.64
N LEU A 92 -9.50 6.45 -0.23
CA LEU A 92 -9.83 5.98 -1.58
C LEU A 92 -10.74 4.76 -1.52
N VAL A 93 -10.45 3.78 -0.66
CA VAL A 93 -11.28 2.59 -0.50
C VAL A 93 -12.67 2.94 0.03
N THR A 94 -12.79 3.83 1.02
CA THR A 94 -14.09 4.33 1.48
C THR A 94 -14.90 4.91 0.31
N ALA A 95 -14.29 5.81 -0.47
CA ALA A 95 -14.95 6.46 -1.60
C ALA A 95 -15.34 5.44 -2.70
N HIS A 96 -14.50 4.44 -2.95
CA HIS A 96 -14.80 3.38 -3.91
C HIS A 96 -15.99 2.52 -3.48
N LYS A 97 -16.05 2.09 -2.22
CA LYS A 97 -17.21 1.34 -1.69
C LYS A 97 -18.49 2.15 -1.78
N ASP A 98 -18.46 3.43 -1.41
CA ASP A 98 -19.62 4.32 -1.51
C ASP A 98 -20.11 4.47 -2.96
N PHE A 99 -19.19 4.60 -3.91
CA PHE A 99 -19.52 4.68 -5.33
C PHE A 99 -20.20 3.39 -5.82
N ILE A 100 -19.64 2.23 -5.52
CA ILE A 100 -20.19 0.93 -5.92
C ILE A 100 -21.56 0.69 -5.29
N LEU A 101 -21.75 1.02 -4.01
CA LEU A 101 -23.04 0.91 -3.33
C LEU A 101 -24.13 1.76 -4.00
N ARG A 102 -23.80 3.01 -4.38
CA ARG A 102 -24.72 3.90 -5.10
C ARG A 102 -25.00 3.43 -6.53
N ALA A 103 -23.99 2.93 -7.22
CA ALA A 103 -24.17 2.40 -8.58
C ALA A 103 -25.09 1.16 -8.60
N ASN A 104 -25.07 0.35 -7.54
CA ASN A 104 -25.88 -0.86 -7.43
C ASN A 104 -27.27 -0.62 -6.82
N ASN A 105 -27.52 0.55 -6.21
CA ASN A 105 -28.83 0.97 -5.68
C ASN A 105 -29.21 2.36 -6.25
N PRO A 106 -29.65 2.42 -7.51
CA PRO A 106 -30.00 3.67 -8.20
C PRO A 106 -31.26 4.35 -7.67
#